data_AF-A0A0D3JGV8-F1
#
_entry.id   AF-A0A0D3JGV8-F1
#
_cell.length_a   1.000
_cell.length_b   1.000
_cell.length_c   1.000
_cell.angle_alpha   90.00
_cell.angle_beta   90.00
_cell.angle_gamma   90.00
#
_symmetry.space_group_name_H-M   'P 1'
#
loop_
_entity.id
_entity.type
_entity.pdbx_description
1 polymer ?
#
loop_
_entity_poly.entity_id
_entity_poly.type
_entity_poly.pdbx_seq_one_letter_code
_entity_poly.pdbx_strand_id
1 'polypeptide(L)'
;MAEERNTLTWPSIEQLPRAVCSKIARFFQVAELAATVIQRRRRGRPSPLDGKVTLKGGYRQSLHRLCTLCPVAASEKLDGTNVGKLRCGTLLGRRLTIEQTATSYQRCDLTSLREVDVDAAIGELVSLATGETGTEPVRAAIYGELMCNVGLFNYKANGLAKSWQAFGAVLEFASEEVAAAYATAASASGLACTLSGDRAVRIGNNEAFGEVLRRHRVPVIATVAFGSLCEAISSQRAWMTGEHGEGLVLSIQKAGRSSAYKWKISREPQPAAVSELTELLEAFANGAGGKAVLIDQSIHEMIGNLHAVSTHVDSARAPAATKQKKEARQAAVDTEAVAQAIASALTKFDALEVTFEAEGKQALNKLAERLCAEVLSDPDLATGDAVADEAAAREQVKVSVKRHVGQAFGAWQKSRHTPG
;
A
#
# COMPACT_ATOMS: atom_id res chain seq x y z
N MET A 1 -1.98 -30.51 2.74
CA MET A 1 -3.26 -29.84 3.06
C MET A 1 -3.36 -28.62 2.16
N ALA A 2 -4.51 -28.37 1.52
CA ALA A 2 -4.65 -27.19 0.67
C ALA A 2 -4.60 -25.93 1.52
N GLU A 3 -3.73 -24.98 1.16
CA GLU A 3 -3.65 -23.69 1.85
C GLU A 3 -4.92 -22.88 1.58
N GLU A 4 -5.66 -22.55 2.64
CA GLU A 4 -6.88 -21.76 2.53
C GLU A 4 -6.53 -20.29 2.22
N ARG A 5 -7.11 -19.73 1.16
CA ARG A 5 -6.89 -18.33 0.76
C ARG A 5 -7.56 -17.37 1.76
N ASN A 6 -6.84 -16.32 2.17
CA ASN A 6 -7.44 -15.20 2.88
C ASN A 6 -8.33 -14.43 1.90
N THR A 7 -9.64 -14.50 2.09
CA THR A 7 -10.64 -13.81 1.26
C THR A 7 -11.13 -12.50 1.88
N LEU A 8 -10.70 -12.16 3.10
CA LEU A 8 -11.03 -10.91 3.80
C LEU A 8 -9.81 -9.98 3.86
N THR A 9 -9.13 -9.79 2.73
CA THR A 9 -7.79 -9.17 2.69
C THR A 9 -7.76 -7.68 3.05
N TRP A 10 -6.69 -7.23 3.70
CA TRP A 10 -6.39 -5.80 3.80
C TRP A 10 -5.90 -5.26 2.44
N PRO A 11 -6.53 -4.20 1.89
CA PRO A 11 -6.20 -3.70 0.57
C PRO A 11 -4.83 -3.02 0.52
N SER A 12 -4.25 -2.95 -0.67
CA SER A 12 -3.04 -2.16 -0.91
C SER A 12 -3.29 -0.67 -0.67
N ILE A 13 -2.33 0.00 -0.04
CA ILE A 13 -2.36 1.45 0.23
C ILE A 13 -1.55 2.20 -0.83
N GLU A 14 -2.12 3.28 -1.38
CA GLU A 14 -1.52 4.13 -2.41
C GLU A 14 -0.39 5.01 -1.82
N GLN A 15 0.63 5.31 -2.63
CA GLN A 15 1.70 6.25 -2.25
C GLN A 15 1.18 7.69 -2.21
N LEU A 16 1.30 8.35 -1.06
CA LEU A 16 0.80 9.70 -0.84
C LEU A 16 1.36 10.71 -1.85
N PRO A 17 2.69 10.79 -2.11
CA PRO A 17 3.23 11.77 -3.05
C PRO A 17 2.61 11.68 -4.44
N ARG A 18 2.46 10.45 -4.96
CA ARG A 18 1.91 10.20 -6.29
C ARG A 18 0.43 10.55 -6.36
N ALA A 19 -0.33 10.18 -5.33
CA ALA A 19 -1.75 10.49 -5.24
C ALA A 19 -2.01 11.99 -5.25
N VAL A 20 -1.17 12.78 -4.56
CA VAL A 20 -1.26 14.24 -4.53
C VAL A 20 -0.81 14.85 -5.86
N CYS A 21 0.32 14.43 -6.41
CA CYS A 21 0.82 14.91 -7.70
C CYS A 21 -0.22 14.71 -8.82
N SER A 22 -0.81 13.51 -8.89
CA SER A 22 -1.88 13.18 -9.84
C SER A 22 -3.10 14.11 -9.71
N LYS A 23 -3.52 14.46 -8.48
CA LYS A 23 -4.65 15.37 -8.25
C LYS A 23 -4.35 16.80 -8.68
N ILE A 24 -3.14 17.29 -8.42
CA ILE A 24 -2.72 18.63 -8.80
C ILE A 24 -2.53 18.72 -10.32
N ALA A 25 -1.90 17.72 -10.94
CA ALA A 25 -1.78 17.63 -12.40
C ALA A 25 -3.16 17.63 -13.08
N ARG A 26 -4.12 16.87 -12.55
CA ARG A 26 -5.51 16.88 -13.03
C ARG A 26 -6.17 18.25 -12.88
N PHE A 27 -5.95 18.93 -11.76
CA PHE A 27 -6.44 20.30 -11.59
C PHE A 27 -5.83 21.23 -12.65
N PHE A 28 -4.52 21.16 -12.90
CA PHE A 28 -3.86 21.97 -13.92
C PHE A 28 -4.41 21.72 -15.32
N GLN A 29 -4.62 20.46 -15.69
CA GLN A 29 -5.22 20.10 -16.98
C GLN A 29 -6.63 20.70 -17.14
N VAL A 30 -7.46 20.61 -16.10
CA VAL A 30 -8.82 21.15 -16.15
C VAL A 30 -8.83 22.68 -16.18
N ALA A 31 -7.93 23.33 -15.44
CA ALA A 31 -7.81 24.79 -15.45
C ALA A 31 -7.36 25.32 -16.82
N GLU A 32 -6.42 24.64 -17.49
CA GLU A 32 -5.99 24.96 -18.86
C GLU A 32 -7.15 24.86 -19.85
N LEU A 33 -7.93 23.77 -19.73
CA LEU A 33 -9.10 23.53 -20.57
C LEU A 33 -10.17 24.61 -20.36
N ALA A 34 -10.43 24.97 -19.09
CA ALA A 34 -11.35 26.04 -18.74
C ALA A 34 -10.91 27.39 -19.30
N ALA A 35 -9.62 27.73 -19.19
CA ALA A 35 -9.06 28.95 -19.76
C ALA A 35 -9.25 29.00 -21.29
N THR A 36 -8.99 27.90 -21.98
CA THR A 36 -9.20 27.78 -23.43
C THR A 36 -10.66 28.03 -23.83
N VAL A 37 -11.60 27.41 -23.10
CA VAL A 37 -13.05 27.59 -23.34
C VAL A 37 -13.46 29.05 -23.13
N ILE A 38 -13.02 29.66 -22.02
CA ILE A 38 -13.32 31.06 -21.69
C ILE A 38 -12.77 32.01 -22.77
N GLN A 39 -11.52 31.83 -23.18
CA GLN A 39 -10.89 32.66 -24.20
C GLN A 39 -11.57 32.55 -25.56
N ARG A 40 -11.97 31.34 -25.99
CA ARG A 40 -12.69 31.14 -27.25
C ARG A 40 -14.07 31.79 -27.23
N ARG A 41 -14.84 31.59 -26.15
CA ARG A 41 -16.14 32.23 -25.97
C ARG A 41 -16.04 33.76 -26.00
N ARG A 42 -15.04 34.34 -25.33
CA ARG A 42 -14.79 35.80 -25.38
C ARG A 42 -14.48 36.32 -26.79
N ARG A 43 -13.92 35.48 -27.66
CA ARG A 43 -13.63 35.81 -29.07
C ARG A 43 -14.78 35.48 -30.02
N GLY A 44 -15.96 35.12 -29.52
CA GLY A 44 -17.09 34.69 -30.35
C GLY A 44 -16.84 33.40 -31.13
N ARG A 45 -15.85 32.59 -30.72
CA ARG A 45 -15.53 31.31 -31.38
C ARG A 45 -16.20 30.15 -30.65
N PRO A 46 -16.72 29.15 -31.37
CA PRO A 46 -17.27 27.94 -30.76
C PRO A 46 -16.19 27.22 -29.93
N SER A 47 -16.61 26.66 -28.79
CA SER A 47 -15.73 25.88 -27.94
C SER A 47 -15.51 24.51 -28.60
N PRO A 48 -14.27 23.98 -28.58
CA PRO A 48 -14.02 22.63 -29.08
C PRO A 48 -14.72 21.55 -28.23
N LEU A 49 -15.28 21.96 -27.08
CA LEU A 49 -15.96 21.11 -26.11
C LEU A 49 -17.47 21.25 -26.14
N ASP A 50 -18.04 22.09 -27.00
CA ASP A 50 -19.50 22.22 -27.08
C ASP A 50 -20.11 20.84 -27.38
N GLY A 51 -20.82 20.28 -26.38
CA GLY A 51 -21.44 18.96 -26.42
C GLY A 51 -20.57 17.75 -26.02
N LYS A 52 -19.26 17.90 -25.78
CA LYS A 52 -18.34 16.74 -25.57
C LYS A 52 -17.67 16.63 -24.21
N VAL A 53 -17.52 17.71 -23.46
CA VAL A 53 -16.84 17.65 -22.15
C VAL A 53 -17.63 18.38 -21.10
N THR A 54 -18.14 17.62 -20.13
CA THR A 54 -18.64 18.18 -18.88
C THR A 54 -17.43 18.64 -18.07
N LEU A 55 -17.15 19.95 -18.09
CA LEU A 55 -16.26 20.57 -17.10
C LEU A 55 -16.95 20.46 -15.74
N LYS A 56 -16.80 19.31 -15.07
CA LYS A 56 -17.22 19.17 -13.68
C LYS A 56 -16.40 20.19 -12.89
N GLY A 57 -17.05 21.24 -12.40
CA GLY A 57 -16.41 22.23 -11.55
C GLY A 57 -15.87 21.62 -10.26
N GLY A 58 -15.19 22.44 -9.45
CA GLY A 58 -14.85 22.05 -8.08
C GLY A 58 -13.59 21.20 -7.92
N TYR A 59 -12.75 20.99 -8.96
CA TYR A 59 -11.44 20.33 -8.78
C TYR A 59 -10.54 21.10 -7.81
N ARG A 60 -10.48 22.44 -7.93
CA ARG A 60 -9.77 23.30 -6.97
C ARG A 60 -10.31 23.13 -5.57
N GLN A 61 -11.63 23.24 -5.39
CA GLN A 61 -12.28 23.11 -4.09
C GLN A 61 -12.10 21.70 -3.49
N SER A 62 -12.12 20.66 -4.32
CA SER A 62 -11.89 19.27 -3.90
C SER A 62 -10.45 19.06 -3.47
N LEU A 63 -9.49 19.63 -4.19
CA LEU A 63 -8.07 19.62 -3.83
C LEU A 63 -7.82 20.39 -2.54
N HIS A 64 -8.33 21.63 -2.45
CA HIS A 64 -8.27 22.44 -1.24
C HIS A 64 -8.84 21.66 -0.06
N ARG A 65 -10.10 21.21 -0.14
CA ARG A 65 -10.75 20.45 0.93
C ARG A 65 -9.94 19.22 1.35
N LEU A 66 -9.43 18.45 0.38
CA LEU A 66 -8.59 17.29 0.69
C LEU A 66 -7.34 17.67 1.48
N CYS A 67 -6.66 18.74 1.08
CA CYS A 67 -5.36 19.11 1.62
C CYS A 67 -5.46 19.91 2.93
N THR A 68 -6.49 20.74 3.09
CA THR A 68 -6.56 21.75 4.15
C THR A 68 -7.72 21.58 5.12
N LEU A 69 -8.77 20.83 4.75
CA LEU A 69 -10.01 20.75 5.56
C LEU A 69 -10.37 19.34 6.02
N CYS A 70 -9.98 18.30 5.27
CA CYS A 70 -10.26 16.92 5.63
C CYS A 70 -9.41 16.51 6.86
N PRO A 71 -10.04 15.95 7.92
CA PRO A 71 -9.29 15.41 9.05
C PRO A 71 -8.39 14.26 8.61
N VAL A 72 -7.16 14.26 9.13
CA VAL A 72 -6.13 13.28 8.88
C VAL A 72 -5.60 12.79 10.22
N ALA A 73 -5.60 11.47 10.40
CA ALA A 73 -4.81 10.81 11.43
C ALA A 73 -3.60 10.16 10.76
N ALA A 74 -2.39 10.51 11.22
CA ALA A 74 -1.16 9.86 10.80
C ALA A 74 -0.68 8.92 11.89
N SER A 75 -0.39 7.68 11.55
CA SER A 75 0.29 6.72 12.43
C SER A 75 1.62 6.32 11.82
N GLU A 76 2.54 5.85 12.66
CA GLU A 76 3.79 5.27 12.17
C GLU A 76 3.51 4.16 11.15
N LYS A 77 4.32 4.07 10.10
CA LYS A 77 4.35 2.89 9.26
C LYS A 77 5.40 1.95 9.83
N LEU A 78 4.95 0.85 10.40
CA LEU A 78 5.83 -0.20 10.90
C LEU A 78 6.28 -1.12 9.76
N ASP A 79 7.53 -1.56 9.85
CA ASP A 79 8.15 -2.54 8.94
C ASP A 79 8.08 -3.93 9.58
N GLY A 80 7.00 -4.64 9.30
CA GLY A 80 6.79 -6.01 9.74
C GLY A 80 6.04 -6.83 8.69
N THR A 81 5.07 -7.62 9.15
CA THR A 81 4.13 -8.29 8.26
C THR A 81 2.69 -8.09 8.68
N ASN A 82 1.84 -7.85 7.69
CA ASN A 82 0.40 -7.78 7.83
C ASN A 82 -0.15 -9.11 8.37
N VAL A 83 -0.84 -9.04 9.52
CA VAL A 83 -1.59 -10.15 10.11
C VAL A 83 -2.95 -9.65 10.61
N GLY A 84 -4.01 -10.32 10.18
CA GLY A 84 -5.36 -10.14 10.69
C GLY A 84 -5.73 -11.21 11.72
N LYS A 85 -6.68 -10.89 12.61
CA LYS A 85 -7.28 -11.85 13.55
C LYS A 85 -8.80 -11.75 13.47
N LEU A 86 -9.45 -12.88 13.24
CA LEU A 86 -10.91 -13.03 13.25
C LEU A 86 -11.45 -13.16 14.68
N ARG A 87 -12.75 -12.93 14.86
CA ARG A 87 -13.46 -13.14 16.14
C ARG A 87 -13.21 -14.52 16.75
N CYS A 88 -13.21 -15.57 15.92
CA CYS A 88 -12.96 -16.95 16.35
C CYS A 88 -11.49 -17.26 16.68
N GLY A 89 -10.60 -16.27 16.62
CA GLY A 89 -9.17 -16.42 16.88
C GLY A 89 -8.34 -16.88 15.68
N THR A 90 -8.96 -17.24 14.55
CA THR A 90 -8.25 -17.56 13.30
C THR A 90 -7.38 -16.39 12.85
N LEU A 91 -6.13 -16.70 12.49
CA LEU A 91 -5.16 -15.72 12.03
C LEU A 91 -5.11 -15.68 10.49
N LEU A 92 -5.05 -14.48 9.95
CA LEU A 92 -5.03 -14.20 8.51
C LEU A 92 -3.68 -13.60 8.14
N GLY A 93 -2.90 -14.27 7.31
CA GLY A 93 -1.76 -13.64 6.64
C GLY A 93 -2.25 -12.77 5.49
N ARG A 94 -1.30 -12.10 4.81
CA ARG A 94 -1.64 -11.20 3.70
C ARG A 94 -2.43 -11.85 2.55
N ARG A 95 -2.21 -13.15 2.30
CA ARG A 95 -2.84 -13.89 1.19
C ARG A 95 -3.49 -15.21 1.61
N LEU A 96 -3.04 -15.79 2.72
CA LEU A 96 -3.41 -17.13 3.16
C LEU A 96 -3.85 -17.06 4.62
N THR A 97 -4.75 -17.96 5.01
CA THR A 97 -5.02 -18.24 6.41
C THR A 97 -3.78 -18.86 7.04
N ILE A 98 -3.42 -18.41 8.25
CA ILE A 98 -2.31 -18.99 9.00
C ILE A 98 -2.86 -20.21 9.74
N GLU A 99 -2.16 -21.34 9.63
CA GLU A 99 -2.58 -22.60 10.25
C GLU A 99 -2.83 -22.44 11.77
N GLN A 100 -3.93 -23.02 12.26
CA GLN A 100 -4.33 -22.83 13.65
C GLN A 100 -3.32 -23.40 14.65
N THR A 101 -2.58 -24.43 14.26
CA THR A 101 -1.51 -25.08 15.04
C THR A 101 -0.15 -24.40 14.89
N ALA A 102 0.02 -23.45 13.96
CA ALA A 102 1.30 -22.80 13.74
C ALA A 102 1.72 -21.98 14.97
N THR A 103 2.93 -22.24 15.47
CA THR A 103 3.54 -21.49 16.58
C THR A 103 4.29 -20.25 16.09
N SER A 104 4.60 -20.18 14.79
CA SER A 104 5.29 -19.03 14.20
C SER A 104 4.76 -18.66 12.81
N TYR A 105 4.96 -17.40 12.42
CA TYR A 105 4.70 -16.88 11.08
C TYR A 105 5.80 -15.91 10.67
N GLN A 106 6.42 -16.14 9.51
CA GLN A 106 7.60 -15.37 9.05
C GLN A 106 8.69 -15.24 10.14
N ARG A 107 8.98 -16.34 10.84
CA ARG A 107 9.95 -16.41 11.95
C ARG A 107 9.59 -15.59 13.19
N CYS A 108 8.37 -15.06 13.29
CA CYS A 108 7.83 -14.49 14.52
C CYS A 108 7.02 -15.51 15.29
N ASP A 109 7.23 -15.56 16.60
CA ASP A 109 6.35 -16.27 17.53
C ASP A 109 4.94 -15.66 17.49
N LEU A 110 3.93 -16.52 17.49
CA LEU A 110 2.52 -16.14 17.45
C LEU A 110 1.82 -16.19 18.82
N THR A 111 2.51 -16.67 19.86
CA THR A 111 1.93 -16.90 21.19
C THR A 111 1.19 -15.67 21.73
N SER A 112 1.88 -14.53 21.79
CA SER A 112 1.29 -13.27 22.30
C SER A 112 0.10 -12.79 21.48
N LEU A 113 0.16 -12.91 20.14
CA LEU A 113 -0.95 -12.54 19.26
C LEU A 113 -2.17 -13.45 19.46
N ARG A 114 -1.97 -14.75 19.73
CA ARG A 114 -3.07 -15.69 19.98
C ARG A 114 -3.82 -15.35 21.27
N GLU A 115 -3.16 -14.76 22.26
CA GLU A 115 -3.77 -14.32 23.52
C GLU A 115 -4.61 -13.04 23.41
N VAL A 116 -4.41 -12.21 22.37
CA VAL A 116 -5.16 -10.95 22.21
C VAL A 116 -6.63 -11.21 21.87
N ASP A 117 -7.55 -10.90 22.77
CA ASP A 117 -8.99 -10.97 22.46
C ASP A 117 -9.42 -9.79 21.59
N VAL A 118 -9.88 -10.09 20.37
CA VAL A 118 -10.37 -9.09 19.41
C VAL A 118 -11.90 -9.06 19.32
N ASP A 119 -12.59 -10.03 19.92
CA ASP A 119 -14.03 -10.21 19.72
C ASP A 119 -14.82 -9.04 20.33
N ALA A 120 -14.51 -8.69 21.59
CA ALA A 120 -15.14 -7.57 22.28
C ALA A 120 -14.91 -6.23 21.57
N ALA A 121 -13.71 -6.00 21.04
CA ALA A 121 -13.38 -4.82 20.26
C ALA A 121 -14.17 -4.75 18.95
N ILE A 122 -14.30 -5.87 18.24
CA ILE A 122 -15.13 -5.95 17.02
C ILE A 122 -16.60 -5.73 17.38
N GLY A 123 -17.11 -6.32 18.47
CA GLY A 123 -18.47 -6.11 18.96
C GLY A 123 -18.78 -4.63 19.18
N GLU A 124 -17.86 -3.90 19.79
CA GLU A 124 -18.01 -2.45 19.96
C GLU A 124 -17.91 -1.66 18.65
N LEU A 125 -16.99 -2.01 17.74
CA LEU A 125 -16.95 -1.36 16.42
C LEU A 125 -18.27 -1.57 15.66
N VAL A 126 -18.93 -2.72 15.82
CA VAL A 126 -20.23 -2.98 15.23
C VAL A 126 -21.31 -2.11 15.87
N SER A 127 -21.37 -2.04 17.21
CA SER A 127 -22.41 -1.29 17.94
C SER A 127 -22.35 0.22 17.70
N LEU A 128 -21.17 0.80 17.49
CA LEU A 128 -20.99 2.23 17.21
C LEU A 128 -21.72 2.73 15.95
N ALA A 129 -22.07 1.84 15.03
CA ALA A 129 -22.68 2.20 13.75
C ALA A 129 -24.09 1.63 13.57
N THR A 130 -24.42 0.51 14.21
CA THR A 130 -25.74 -0.13 14.05
C THR A 130 -26.74 0.30 15.12
N GLY A 131 -26.30 0.90 16.23
CA GLY A 131 -27.17 1.19 17.37
C GLY A 131 -27.90 -0.09 17.81
N GLU A 132 -29.22 0.00 18.03
CA GLU A 132 -30.05 -1.16 18.42
C GLU A 132 -30.40 -2.10 17.25
N THR A 133 -30.12 -1.74 16.00
CA THR A 133 -30.54 -2.55 14.82
C THR A 133 -29.74 -3.86 14.67
N GLY A 134 -28.62 -4.01 15.38
CA GLY A 134 -27.98 -5.31 15.62
C GLY A 134 -27.50 -6.06 14.38
N THR A 135 -27.27 -5.40 13.24
CA THR A 135 -26.81 -6.11 12.03
C THR A 135 -25.33 -6.49 12.16
N GLU A 136 -25.08 -7.76 12.44
CA GLU A 136 -23.73 -8.30 12.59
C GLU A 136 -23.05 -8.53 11.23
N PRO A 137 -21.73 -8.31 11.13
CA PRO A 137 -20.96 -8.70 9.97
C PRO A 137 -20.90 -10.24 9.87
N VAL A 138 -20.96 -10.76 8.64
CA VAL A 138 -20.74 -12.18 8.33
C VAL A 138 -19.33 -12.60 8.73
N ARG A 139 -18.35 -11.71 8.51
CA ARG A 139 -16.96 -11.90 8.92
C ARG A 139 -16.36 -10.57 9.35
N ALA A 140 -15.50 -10.62 10.36
CA ALA A 140 -14.82 -9.43 10.86
C ALA A 140 -13.40 -9.77 11.29
N ALA A 141 -12.44 -8.94 10.86
CA ALA A 141 -11.04 -9.05 11.22
C ALA A 141 -10.51 -7.71 11.74
N ILE A 142 -9.71 -7.74 12.80
CA ILE A 142 -8.78 -6.66 13.13
C ILE A 142 -7.42 -6.99 12.48
N TYR A 143 -6.90 -6.05 11.71
CA TYR A 143 -5.59 -6.12 11.06
C TYR A 143 -4.56 -5.30 11.82
N GLY A 144 -3.36 -5.85 11.91
CA GLY A 144 -2.20 -5.22 12.52
C GLY A 144 -0.90 -5.64 11.88
N GLU A 145 0.18 -5.00 12.32
CA GLU A 145 1.54 -5.31 11.89
C GLU A 145 2.21 -6.19 12.95
N LEU A 146 2.61 -7.40 12.54
CA LEU A 146 3.43 -8.30 13.35
C LEU A 146 4.91 -7.96 13.14
N MET A 147 5.58 -7.57 14.22
CA MET A 147 6.93 -7.00 14.17
C MET A 147 8.03 -8.07 14.01
N CYS A 148 8.33 -8.43 12.75
CA CYS A 148 9.38 -9.39 12.40
C CYS A 148 10.77 -8.77 12.23
N ASN A 149 10.87 -7.49 11.90
CA ASN A 149 12.14 -6.80 11.65
C ASN A 149 12.61 -5.99 12.88
N VAL A 150 12.72 -6.64 14.04
CA VAL A 150 12.96 -5.97 15.35
C VAL A 150 14.25 -5.16 15.45
N GLY A 151 15.21 -5.37 14.55
CA GLY A 151 16.48 -4.64 14.48
C GLY A 151 16.41 -3.31 13.73
N LEU A 152 15.27 -2.98 13.13
CA LEU A 152 15.07 -1.73 12.40
C LEU A 152 14.49 -0.64 13.31
N PHE A 153 14.73 0.64 12.95
CA PHE A 153 14.06 1.84 13.47
C PHE A 153 13.85 1.91 15.00
N ASN A 154 14.79 1.37 15.79
CA ASN A 154 14.72 1.30 17.25
C ASN A 154 13.47 0.57 17.81
N TYR A 155 12.84 -0.32 17.04
CA TYR A 155 11.64 -1.05 17.48
C TYR A 155 11.83 -1.78 18.80
N LYS A 156 13.01 -2.36 19.05
CA LYS A 156 13.33 -2.98 20.33
C LYS A 156 13.33 -1.99 21.49
N ALA A 157 13.92 -0.81 21.33
CA ALA A 157 13.96 0.21 22.37
C ALA A 157 12.57 0.78 22.66
N ASN A 158 11.70 0.82 21.64
CA ASN A 158 10.31 1.27 21.75
C ASN A 158 9.36 0.19 22.28
N GLY A 159 9.86 -0.98 22.70
CA GLY A 159 9.03 -2.07 23.20
C GLY A 159 8.18 -2.76 22.13
N LEU A 160 8.48 -2.58 20.85
CA LEU A 160 7.74 -3.16 19.73
C LEU A 160 8.26 -4.53 19.31
N ALA A 161 9.40 -4.99 19.84
CA ALA A 161 10.00 -6.27 19.47
C ALA A 161 9.03 -7.45 19.66
N LYS A 162 8.77 -8.20 18.57
CA LYS A 162 7.84 -9.35 18.56
C LYS A 162 6.41 -9.01 19.02
N SER A 163 6.02 -7.73 18.93
CA SER A 163 4.64 -7.31 19.21
C SER A 163 3.78 -7.38 17.94
N TRP A 164 2.46 -7.32 18.12
CA TRP A 164 1.50 -7.08 17.05
C TRP A 164 0.75 -5.79 17.36
N GLN A 165 0.70 -4.86 16.41
CA GLN A 165 0.07 -3.54 16.59
C GLN A 165 -1.06 -3.38 15.57
N ALA A 166 -2.31 -3.34 16.03
CA ALA A 166 -3.46 -3.14 15.16
C ALA A 166 -3.40 -1.77 14.47
N PHE A 167 -3.80 -1.71 13.20
CA PHE A 167 -3.89 -0.47 12.41
C PHE A 167 -5.22 -0.32 11.66
N GLY A 168 -6.12 -1.30 11.73
CA GLY A 168 -7.42 -1.20 11.10
C GLY A 168 -8.26 -2.45 11.22
N ALA A 169 -9.46 -2.40 10.65
CA ALA A 169 -10.39 -3.54 10.62
C ALA A 169 -11.06 -3.68 9.25
N VAL A 170 -11.51 -4.89 8.93
CA VAL A 170 -12.36 -5.19 7.77
C VAL A 170 -13.57 -5.97 8.25
N LEU A 171 -14.76 -5.46 7.95
CA LEU A 171 -16.05 -6.05 8.31
C LEU A 171 -16.81 -6.36 7.02
N GLU A 172 -17.13 -7.63 6.76
CA GLU A 172 -17.94 -8.05 5.62
C GLU A 172 -19.39 -8.30 6.06
N PHE A 173 -20.34 -7.74 5.32
CA PHE A 173 -21.78 -7.83 5.59
C PHE A 173 -22.49 -8.72 4.57
N ALA A 174 -23.75 -9.04 4.85
CA ALA A 174 -24.56 -9.90 3.99
C ALA A 174 -24.85 -9.27 2.61
N SER A 175 -24.97 -7.94 2.55
CA SER A 175 -25.27 -7.19 1.32
C SER A 175 -24.52 -5.86 1.26
N GLU A 176 -24.45 -5.28 0.06
CA GLU A 176 -23.86 -3.95 -0.18
C GLU A 176 -24.62 -2.85 0.53
N GLU A 177 -25.95 -2.93 0.56
CA GLU A 177 -26.79 -1.93 1.20
C GLU A 177 -26.53 -1.85 2.71
N VAL A 178 -26.38 -3.00 3.37
CA VAL A 178 -26.01 -3.06 4.80
C VAL A 178 -24.61 -2.50 5.02
N ALA A 179 -23.64 -2.87 4.17
CA ALA A 179 -22.27 -2.36 4.27
C ALA A 179 -22.20 -0.84 4.07
N ALA A 180 -22.95 -0.29 3.12
CA ALA A 180 -23.02 1.14 2.86
C ALA A 180 -23.70 1.91 4.01
N ALA A 181 -24.77 1.36 4.58
CA ALA A 181 -25.44 1.91 5.76
C ALA A 181 -24.48 1.93 6.97
N TYR A 182 -23.78 0.82 7.22
CA TYR A 182 -22.76 0.74 8.27
C TYR A 182 -21.64 1.77 8.05
N ALA A 183 -21.08 1.86 6.84
CA ALA A 183 -20.00 2.80 6.56
C ALA A 183 -20.43 4.26 6.79
N THR A 184 -21.66 4.60 6.46
CA THR A 184 -22.22 5.94 6.71
C THR A 184 -22.33 6.23 8.20
N ALA A 185 -22.90 5.30 8.98
CA ALA A 185 -23.08 5.47 10.41
C ALA A 185 -21.73 5.45 11.17
N ALA A 186 -20.83 4.52 10.84
CA ALA A 186 -19.48 4.48 11.40
C ALA A 186 -18.71 5.79 11.13
N SER A 187 -18.84 6.35 9.92
CA SER A 187 -18.24 7.67 9.60
C SER A 187 -18.81 8.78 10.48
N ALA A 188 -20.12 8.77 10.75
CA ALA A 188 -20.79 9.75 11.61
C ALA A 188 -20.33 9.63 13.08
N SER A 189 -20.00 8.42 13.53
CA SER A 189 -19.39 8.13 14.84
C SER A 189 -17.89 8.44 14.90
N GLY A 190 -17.35 9.10 13.86
CA GLY A 190 -15.96 9.55 13.82
C GLY A 190 -14.95 8.50 13.36
N LEU A 191 -15.35 7.29 12.96
CA LEU A 191 -14.43 6.29 12.41
C LEU A 191 -13.97 6.64 11.00
N ALA A 192 -12.70 6.36 10.69
CA ALA A 192 -12.16 6.53 9.34
C ALA A 192 -12.51 5.35 8.42
N CYS A 193 -13.76 5.20 8.01
CA CYS A 193 -14.22 4.04 7.24
C CYS A 193 -14.53 4.31 5.75
N THR A 194 -14.45 3.26 4.94
CA THR A 194 -14.88 3.27 3.54
C THR A 194 -15.41 1.91 3.13
N LEU A 195 -16.43 1.90 2.27
CA LEU A 195 -16.83 0.71 1.54
C LEU A 195 -15.66 0.27 0.63
N SER A 196 -15.42 -1.03 0.56
CA SER A 196 -14.32 -1.68 -0.16
C SER A 196 -14.88 -2.92 -0.88
N GLY A 197 -15.07 -2.80 -2.19
CA GLY A 197 -15.90 -3.78 -2.93
C GLY A 197 -17.36 -3.66 -2.53
N ASP A 198 -18.15 -4.70 -2.79
CA ASP A 198 -19.59 -4.60 -2.64
C ASP A 198 -20.02 -4.76 -1.17
N ARG A 199 -19.38 -5.65 -0.41
CA ARG A 199 -19.90 -6.06 0.91
C ARG A 199 -18.99 -5.79 2.10
N ALA A 200 -17.79 -5.25 1.89
CA ALA A 200 -16.82 -5.06 2.97
C ALA A 200 -16.62 -3.58 3.31
N VAL A 201 -16.58 -3.28 4.60
CA VAL A 201 -16.23 -1.96 5.13
C VAL A 201 -14.85 -2.06 5.76
N ARG A 202 -13.95 -1.17 5.31
CA ARG A 202 -12.63 -1.00 5.90
C ARG A 202 -12.67 0.16 6.89
N ILE A 203 -12.10 -0.04 8.07
CA ILE A 203 -11.87 1.00 9.07
C ILE A 203 -10.36 1.20 9.19
N GLY A 204 -9.88 2.40 8.88
CA GLY A 204 -8.47 2.79 9.05
C GLY A 204 -8.19 3.34 10.44
N ASN A 205 -6.93 3.31 10.86
CA ASN A 205 -6.51 3.87 12.15
C ASN A 205 -6.84 5.36 12.26
N ASN A 206 -7.45 5.75 13.36
CA ASN A 206 -7.68 7.11 13.82
C ASN A 206 -7.98 7.08 15.33
N GLU A 207 -8.26 8.23 15.94
CA GLU A 207 -8.49 8.28 17.40
C GLU A 207 -9.67 7.42 17.85
N ALA A 208 -10.83 7.54 17.19
CA ALA A 208 -12.02 6.75 17.53
C ALA A 208 -11.76 5.23 17.45
N PHE A 209 -11.06 4.76 16.42
CA PHE A 209 -10.67 3.36 16.31
C PHE A 209 -9.70 2.94 17.43
N GLY A 210 -8.69 3.78 17.69
CA GLY A 210 -7.71 3.56 18.75
C GLY A 210 -8.33 3.49 20.14
N GLU A 211 -9.30 4.36 20.44
CA GLU A 211 -10.03 4.36 21.71
C GLU A 211 -10.81 3.08 21.96
N VAL A 212 -11.48 2.54 20.93
CA VAL A 212 -12.15 1.24 21.03
C VAL A 212 -11.14 0.14 21.35
N LEU A 213 -10.05 0.06 20.58
CA LEU A 213 -9.05 -0.99 20.78
C LEU A 213 -8.39 -0.92 22.17
N ARG A 214 -8.05 0.28 22.64
CA ARG A 214 -7.44 0.46 23.98
C ARG A 214 -8.38 0.02 25.10
N ARG A 215 -9.69 0.30 25.01
CA ARG A 215 -10.67 -0.13 26.02
C ARG A 215 -10.75 -1.65 26.16
N HIS A 216 -10.58 -2.36 25.05
CA HIS A 216 -10.54 -3.82 25.00
C HIS A 216 -9.13 -4.42 25.09
N ARG A 217 -8.13 -3.60 25.47
CA ARG A 217 -6.72 -4.01 25.62
C ARG A 217 -6.12 -4.65 24.35
N VAL A 218 -6.63 -4.30 23.18
CA VAL A 218 -6.05 -4.67 21.90
C VAL A 218 -4.91 -3.70 21.59
N PRO A 219 -3.65 -4.17 21.44
CA PRO A 219 -2.54 -3.28 21.10
C PRO A 219 -2.81 -2.59 19.76
N VAL A 220 -2.68 -1.27 19.73
CA VAL A 220 -3.00 -0.43 18.58
C VAL A 220 -1.87 0.55 18.32
N ILE A 221 -1.56 0.75 17.04
CA ILE A 221 -0.55 1.71 16.65
C ILE A 221 -0.99 3.14 16.97
N ALA A 222 -0.12 3.89 17.65
CA ALA A 222 -0.42 5.24 18.06
C ALA A 222 -0.56 6.20 16.87
N THR A 223 -1.52 7.11 16.99
CA THR A 223 -1.60 8.29 16.12
C THR A 223 -0.50 9.27 16.56
N VAL A 224 0.40 9.63 15.63
CA VAL A 224 1.52 10.55 15.89
C VAL A 224 1.24 11.98 15.43
N ALA A 225 0.24 12.18 14.57
CA ALA A 225 -0.24 13.50 14.20
C ALA A 225 -1.74 13.49 13.85
N PHE A 226 -2.40 14.61 14.15
CA PHE A 226 -3.79 14.87 13.79
C PHE A 226 -3.92 16.29 13.24
N GLY A 227 -4.73 16.47 12.19
CA GLY A 227 -4.99 17.77 11.57
C GLY A 227 -5.43 17.64 10.12
N SER A 228 -5.26 18.67 9.31
CA SER A 228 -5.34 18.58 7.86
C SER A 228 -4.14 17.82 7.28
N LEU A 229 -4.21 17.46 5.99
CA LEU A 229 -3.09 16.79 5.32
C LEU A 229 -1.83 17.68 5.30
N CYS A 230 -1.98 18.98 5.07
CA CYS A 230 -0.86 19.93 5.09
C CYS A 230 -0.21 20.00 6.49
N GLU A 231 -1.02 20.09 7.55
CA GLU A 231 -0.53 20.15 8.93
C GLU A 231 0.16 18.84 9.36
N ALA A 232 -0.42 17.69 9.01
CA ALA A 232 0.18 16.38 9.30
C ALA A 232 1.53 16.22 8.60
N ILE A 233 1.64 16.58 7.32
CA ILE A 233 2.91 16.51 6.57
C ILE A 233 3.94 17.49 7.14
N SER A 234 3.53 18.73 7.44
CA SER A 234 4.42 19.75 7.97
C SER A 234 4.98 19.37 9.34
N SER A 235 4.11 18.96 10.27
CA SER A 235 4.51 18.57 11.63
C SER A 235 5.41 17.32 11.67
N GLN A 236 5.26 16.41 10.70
CA GLN A 236 6.03 15.16 10.65
C GLN A 236 7.28 15.23 9.76
N ARG A 237 7.51 16.34 9.06
CA ARG A 237 8.67 16.49 8.17
C ARG A 237 9.98 16.17 8.88
N ALA A 238 10.21 16.78 10.05
CA ALA A 238 11.46 16.62 10.80
C ALA A 238 11.67 15.15 11.22
N TRP A 239 10.61 14.50 11.71
CA TRP A 239 10.65 13.09 12.11
C TRP A 239 10.97 12.17 10.92
N MET A 240 10.36 12.44 9.76
CA MET A 240 10.58 11.68 8.52
C MET A 240 12.00 11.87 7.96
N THR A 241 12.52 13.11 7.97
CA THR A 241 13.92 13.36 7.57
C THR A 241 14.93 12.83 8.58
N GLY A 242 14.56 12.72 9.86
CA GLY A 242 15.37 12.09 10.89
C GLY A 242 15.38 10.56 10.86
N GLU A 243 14.65 9.96 9.90
CA GLU A 243 14.58 8.51 9.66
C GLU A 243 14.22 7.70 10.92
N HIS A 244 13.33 8.24 11.75
CA HIS A 244 12.93 7.64 13.01
C HIS A 244 12.02 6.39 12.85
N GLY A 245 11.52 6.13 11.65
CA GLY A 245 10.72 4.95 11.28
C GLY A 245 10.68 4.75 9.77
N GLU A 246 9.96 3.71 9.29
CA GLU A 246 9.85 3.43 7.83
C GLU A 246 9.06 4.53 7.09
N GLY A 247 8.13 5.16 7.80
CA GLY A 247 7.30 6.22 7.27
C GLY A 247 6.03 6.40 8.09
N LEU A 248 4.98 6.87 7.42
CA LEU A 248 3.66 7.09 7.99
C LEU A 248 2.56 6.45 7.13
N VAL A 249 1.46 6.09 7.78
CA VAL A 249 0.17 5.79 7.15
C VAL A 249 -0.81 6.89 7.54
N LEU A 250 -1.42 7.53 6.55
CA LEU A 250 -2.34 8.65 6.74
C LEU A 250 -3.77 8.22 6.38
N SER A 251 -4.65 8.24 7.37
CA SER A 251 -6.09 8.03 7.22
C SER A 251 -6.79 9.37 7.05
N ILE A 252 -7.24 9.67 5.83
CA ILE A 252 -7.94 10.92 5.50
C ILE A 252 -9.45 10.69 5.49
N GLN A 253 -10.16 11.38 6.38
CA GLN A 253 -11.62 11.36 6.45
C GLN A 253 -12.23 12.40 5.49
N LYS A 254 -13.18 11.94 4.68
CA LYS A 254 -13.98 12.75 3.75
C LYS A 254 -15.45 12.51 4.08
N ALA A 255 -16.35 13.37 3.61
CA ALA A 255 -17.79 13.16 3.81
C ALA A 255 -18.21 11.76 3.31
N GLY A 256 -18.59 10.89 4.24
CA GLY A 256 -19.05 9.51 4.00
C GLY A 256 -17.99 8.51 3.51
N ARG A 257 -16.70 8.85 3.51
CA ARG A 257 -15.64 7.91 3.06
C ARG A 257 -14.27 8.27 3.63
N SER A 258 -13.42 7.27 3.82
CA SER A 258 -12.01 7.45 4.15
C SER A 258 -11.08 7.05 3.01
N SER A 259 -9.84 7.51 3.07
CA SER A 259 -8.78 7.05 2.19
C SER A 259 -7.50 6.89 3.00
N ALA A 260 -6.78 5.79 2.79
CA ALA A 260 -5.49 5.57 3.41
C ALA A 260 -4.39 5.82 2.37
N TYR A 261 -3.32 6.50 2.78
CA TYR A 261 -2.12 6.70 1.99
C TYR A 261 -0.89 6.31 2.81
N LYS A 262 0.19 5.90 2.15
CA LYS A 262 1.49 5.68 2.79
C LYS A 262 2.48 6.73 2.33
N TRP A 263 3.30 7.23 3.25
CA TRP A 263 4.37 8.17 2.98
C TRP A 263 5.64 7.60 3.60
N LYS A 264 6.62 7.23 2.78
CA LYS A 264 7.84 6.57 3.22
C LYS A 264 9.02 7.53 3.21
N ILE A 265 10.00 7.28 4.09
CA ILE A 265 11.29 7.98 4.09
C ILE A 265 12.12 7.63 2.84
N SER A 266 13.21 8.36 2.59
CA SER A 266 14.04 8.18 1.40
C SER A 266 14.86 6.88 1.37
N ARG A 267 15.04 6.19 2.51
CA ARG A 267 15.74 4.88 2.56
C ARG A 267 15.16 3.83 1.61
N GLU A 268 13.87 3.92 1.31
CA GLU A 268 13.25 3.10 0.29
C GLU A 268 13.17 3.86 -1.04
N PRO A 269 13.85 3.40 -2.10
CA PRO A 269 13.83 4.08 -3.39
C PRO A 269 12.41 4.23 -3.96
N GLN A 270 12.00 5.48 -4.20
CA GLN A 270 10.71 5.82 -4.79
C GLN A 270 10.89 6.73 -6.01
N PRO A 271 11.59 6.28 -7.07
CA PRO A 271 12.01 7.15 -8.18
C PRO A 271 10.83 7.80 -8.90
N ALA A 272 9.70 7.10 -9.06
CA ALA A 272 8.50 7.66 -9.66
C ALA A 272 7.92 8.82 -8.82
N ALA A 273 7.87 8.67 -7.49
CA ALA A 273 7.39 9.74 -6.61
C ALA A 273 8.32 10.97 -6.65
N VAL A 274 9.64 10.74 -6.65
CA VAL A 274 10.64 11.81 -6.75
C VAL A 274 10.52 12.57 -8.08
N SER A 275 10.39 11.86 -9.20
CA SER A 275 10.19 12.49 -10.53
C SER A 275 8.92 13.33 -10.56
N GLU A 276 7.78 12.76 -10.17
CA GLU A 276 6.48 13.45 -10.17
C GLU A 276 6.48 14.69 -9.27
N LEU A 277 7.12 14.61 -8.09
CA LEU A 277 7.27 15.75 -7.18
C LEU A 277 8.20 16.84 -7.74
N THR A 278 9.30 16.44 -8.39
CA THR A 278 10.27 17.37 -8.99
C THR A 278 9.63 18.14 -10.13
N GLU A 279 8.97 17.45 -11.05
CA GLU A 279 8.21 18.06 -12.16
C GLU A 279 7.15 19.04 -11.64
N LEU A 280 6.46 18.67 -10.55
CA LEU A 280 5.44 19.53 -9.96
C LEU A 280 6.03 20.79 -9.31
N LEU A 281 7.14 20.68 -8.60
CA LEU A 281 7.84 21.83 -8.01
C LEU A 281 8.38 22.77 -9.11
N GLU A 282 8.92 22.22 -10.19
CA GLU A 282 9.33 23.01 -11.36
C GLU A 282 8.12 23.71 -12.00
N ALA A 283 6.98 23.04 -12.12
CA ALA A 283 5.75 23.66 -12.61
C ALA A 283 5.29 24.80 -11.70
N PHE A 284 5.36 24.65 -10.38
CA PHE A 284 5.06 25.73 -9.43
C PHE A 284 6.03 26.91 -9.58
N ALA A 285 7.34 26.66 -9.66
CA ALA A 285 8.36 27.69 -9.82
C ALA A 285 8.18 28.49 -11.12
N ASN A 286 7.77 27.83 -12.21
CA ASN A 286 7.46 28.45 -13.50
C ASN A 286 6.03 29.02 -13.58
N GLY A 287 5.31 29.10 -12.45
CA GLY A 287 3.96 29.64 -12.34
C GLY A 287 2.85 28.78 -12.96
N ALA A 288 3.19 27.63 -13.56
CA ALA A 288 2.29 26.71 -14.25
C ALA A 288 1.33 27.43 -15.21
N GLY A 289 1.81 28.40 -15.98
CA GLY A 289 0.98 29.24 -16.85
C GLY A 289 -0.09 30.04 -16.09
N GLY A 290 0.25 30.55 -14.91
CA GLY A 290 -0.66 31.27 -14.01
C GLY A 290 -1.58 30.39 -13.18
N LYS A 291 -1.49 29.06 -13.27
CA LYS A 291 -2.32 28.13 -12.48
C LYS A 291 -1.80 27.94 -11.06
N ALA A 292 -0.49 28.14 -10.84
CA ALA A 292 0.14 27.94 -9.54
C ALA A 292 -0.41 28.90 -8.47
N VAL A 293 -0.77 30.14 -8.84
CA VAL A 293 -1.36 31.13 -7.93
C VAL A 293 -2.77 30.79 -7.47
N LEU A 294 -3.40 29.78 -8.08
CA LEU A 294 -4.72 29.28 -7.68
C LEU A 294 -4.63 28.18 -6.62
N ILE A 295 -3.42 27.68 -6.34
CA ILE A 295 -3.15 26.70 -5.29
C ILE A 295 -2.71 27.44 -4.03
N ASP A 296 -3.30 27.09 -2.89
CA ASP A 296 -3.00 27.77 -1.63
C ASP A 296 -1.58 27.49 -1.17
N GLN A 297 -0.96 28.47 -0.52
CA GLN A 297 0.47 28.43 -0.12
C GLN A 297 0.81 27.20 0.73
N SER A 298 -0.08 26.78 1.63
CA SER A 298 0.13 25.58 2.45
C SER A 298 0.26 24.29 1.63
N ILE A 299 -0.38 24.21 0.45
CA ILE A 299 -0.25 23.08 -0.47
C ILE A 299 1.11 23.12 -1.16
N HIS A 300 1.63 24.30 -1.53
CA HIS A 300 2.99 24.43 -2.08
C HIS A 300 4.03 23.94 -1.07
N GLU A 301 3.92 24.39 0.19
CA GLU A 301 4.80 23.96 1.28
C GLU A 301 4.71 22.45 1.54
N MET A 302 3.50 21.90 1.52
CA MET A 302 3.27 20.46 1.63
C MET A 302 4.00 19.68 0.52
N ILE A 303 3.96 20.12 -0.74
CA ILE A 303 4.71 19.47 -1.83
C ILE A 303 6.21 19.57 -1.60
N GLY A 304 6.71 20.74 -1.17
CA GLY A 304 8.11 20.92 -0.80
C GLY A 304 8.55 19.97 0.30
N ASN A 305 7.72 19.75 1.32
CA ASN A 305 7.99 18.82 2.42
C ASN A 305 8.01 17.35 1.95
N LEU A 306 7.06 16.94 1.09
CA LEU A 306 7.03 15.60 0.51
C LEU A 306 8.29 15.34 -0.33
N HIS A 307 8.73 16.31 -1.13
CA HIS A 307 9.95 16.23 -1.95
C HIS A 307 11.21 16.19 -1.09
N ALA A 308 11.31 17.07 -0.10
CA ALA A 308 12.45 17.11 0.82
C ALA A 308 12.65 15.77 1.55
N VAL A 309 11.56 15.14 2.01
CA VAL A 309 11.63 13.80 2.62
C VAL A 309 12.01 12.73 1.60
N SER A 310 11.46 12.79 0.38
CA SER A 310 11.73 11.78 -0.65
C SER A 310 13.16 11.84 -1.21
N THR A 311 13.83 12.98 -1.06
CA THR A 311 15.20 13.24 -1.57
C THR A 311 16.24 13.39 -0.46
N HIS A 312 15.86 13.14 0.80
CA HIS A 312 16.78 13.30 1.93
C HIS A 312 18.02 12.40 1.82
N VAL A 313 19.18 12.96 2.16
CA VAL A 313 20.51 12.59 1.64
C VAL A 313 21.06 11.24 2.15
N ASP A 314 20.42 10.56 3.11
CA ASP A 314 20.82 9.18 3.47
C ASP A 314 20.26 8.08 2.54
N SER A 315 19.46 8.46 1.54
CA SER A 315 19.19 7.59 0.38
C SER A 315 20.43 7.34 -0.50
N ALA A 316 21.51 8.08 -0.26
CA ALA A 316 22.83 7.85 -0.83
C ALA A 316 23.71 6.91 0.02
N ARG A 317 23.14 5.84 0.60
CA ARG A 317 23.92 4.59 0.67
C ARG A 317 24.40 4.36 -0.77
N ALA A 318 25.70 4.54 -1.00
CA ALA A 318 26.30 4.62 -2.33
C ALA A 318 25.60 3.64 -3.27
N PRO A 319 25.12 4.08 -4.46
CA PRO A 319 24.49 3.17 -5.41
C PRO A 319 25.40 1.96 -5.51
N ALA A 320 24.89 0.77 -5.16
CA ALA A 320 25.67 -0.45 -5.15
C ALA A 320 26.50 -0.46 -6.44
N ALA A 321 27.82 -0.35 -6.30
CA ALA A 321 28.72 0.02 -7.39
C ALA A 321 28.31 -0.72 -8.66
N THR A 322 28.05 0.02 -9.74
CA THR A 322 27.58 -0.52 -11.01
C THR A 322 28.49 -1.69 -11.37
N LYS A 323 27.97 -2.92 -11.23
CA LYS A 323 28.76 -4.15 -11.36
C LYS A 323 29.44 -4.12 -12.72
N GLN A 324 30.76 -3.95 -12.73
CA GLN A 324 31.60 -4.19 -13.90
C GLN A 324 31.24 -5.57 -14.45
N LYS A 325 31.17 -5.67 -15.79
CA LYS A 325 30.83 -6.88 -16.54
C LYS A 325 31.82 -7.99 -16.17
N LYS A 326 31.45 -8.78 -15.16
CA LYS A 326 32.29 -9.84 -14.59
C LYS A 326 32.39 -10.96 -15.63
N GLU A 327 33.62 -11.37 -15.92
CA GLU A 327 33.93 -12.54 -16.73
C GLU A 327 33.13 -13.76 -16.24
N ALA A 328 32.80 -14.67 -17.17
CA ALA A 328 31.91 -15.80 -16.94
C ALA A 328 32.40 -16.67 -15.77
N ARG A 329 31.87 -16.38 -14.56
CA ARG A 329 32.02 -17.24 -13.39
C ARG A 329 31.31 -18.55 -13.67
N GLN A 330 31.93 -19.66 -13.28
CA GLN A 330 31.28 -20.96 -13.19
C GLN A 330 29.97 -20.81 -12.40
N ALA A 331 28.92 -21.48 -12.89
CA ALA A 331 27.60 -21.47 -12.29
C ALA A 331 27.70 -21.93 -10.83
N ALA A 332 27.14 -21.13 -9.91
CA ALA A 332 27.15 -21.41 -8.46
C ALA A 332 26.15 -22.50 -8.07
N VAL A 333 25.17 -22.78 -8.94
CA VAL A 333 24.17 -23.83 -8.76
C VAL A 333 24.05 -24.60 -10.07
N ASP A 334 23.83 -25.91 -9.97
CA ASP A 334 23.47 -26.73 -11.11
C ASP A 334 22.23 -26.16 -11.82
N THR A 335 22.36 -25.91 -13.12
CA THR A 335 21.28 -25.32 -13.92
C THR A 335 20.11 -26.28 -14.06
N GLU A 336 20.37 -27.59 -14.05
CA GLU A 336 19.32 -28.60 -14.11
C GLU A 336 18.50 -28.62 -12.81
N ALA A 337 19.16 -28.57 -11.65
CA ALA A 337 18.48 -28.46 -10.36
C ALA A 337 17.59 -27.19 -10.27
N VAL A 338 18.06 -26.04 -10.77
CA VAL A 338 17.25 -24.81 -10.82
C VAL A 338 16.04 -24.99 -11.75
N ALA A 339 16.18 -25.67 -12.89
CA ALA A 339 15.08 -25.93 -13.81
C ALA A 339 14.01 -26.84 -13.19
N GLN A 340 14.44 -27.88 -12.47
CA GLN A 340 13.54 -28.78 -11.73
C GLN A 340 12.80 -28.06 -10.60
N ALA A 341 13.50 -27.24 -9.82
CA ALA A 341 12.88 -26.43 -8.77
C ALA A 341 11.89 -25.40 -9.33
N ILE A 342 12.16 -24.81 -10.50
CA ILE A 342 11.17 -23.96 -11.22
C ILE A 342 9.92 -24.78 -11.59
N ALA A 343 10.09 -25.97 -12.16
CA ALA A 343 8.96 -26.83 -12.52
C ALA A 343 8.13 -27.26 -11.31
N SER A 344 8.79 -27.64 -10.21
CA SER A 344 8.17 -27.93 -8.91
C SER A 344 7.37 -26.74 -8.38
N ALA A 345 8.00 -25.56 -8.32
CA ALA A 345 7.37 -24.33 -7.85
C ALA A 345 6.13 -23.96 -8.68
N LEU A 346 6.17 -24.12 -10.00
CA LEU A 346 5.05 -23.80 -10.90
C LEU A 346 3.77 -24.60 -10.61
N THR A 347 3.87 -25.77 -9.99
CA THR A 347 2.69 -26.55 -9.57
C THR A 347 1.84 -25.84 -8.52
N LYS A 348 2.40 -24.84 -7.82
CA LYS A 348 1.73 -24.01 -6.80
C LYS A 348 1.12 -22.73 -7.35
N PHE A 349 1.27 -22.49 -8.65
CA PHE A 349 0.72 -21.32 -9.34
C PHE A 349 -0.44 -21.75 -10.25
N ASP A 350 -1.41 -20.86 -10.41
CA ASP A 350 -2.34 -20.96 -11.54
C ASP A 350 -1.55 -20.88 -12.86
N ALA A 351 -2.10 -21.39 -13.96
CA ALA A 351 -1.46 -21.31 -15.28
C ALA A 351 -1.00 -19.87 -15.56
N LEU A 352 0.26 -19.71 -15.96
CA LEU A 352 0.91 -18.39 -16.06
C LEU A 352 0.14 -17.46 -17.00
N GLU A 353 -0.45 -18.03 -18.05
CA GLU A 353 -1.29 -17.39 -19.06
C GLU A 353 -2.50 -16.70 -18.44
N VAL A 354 -3.11 -17.27 -17.40
CA VAL A 354 -4.25 -16.65 -16.70
C VAL A 354 -3.81 -15.37 -16.02
N THR A 355 -2.62 -15.38 -15.42
CA THR A 355 -2.05 -14.17 -14.80
C THR A 355 -1.63 -13.15 -15.86
N PHE A 356 -1.10 -13.59 -17.00
CA PHE A 356 -0.74 -12.71 -18.10
C PHE A 356 -1.96 -12.07 -18.77
N GLU A 357 -3.06 -12.79 -18.91
CA GLU A 357 -4.33 -12.26 -19.42
C GLU A 357 -4.88 -11.17 -18.51
N ALA A 358 -4.83 -11.40 -17.19
CA ALA A 358 -5.36 -10.46 -16.21
C ALA A 358 -4.50 -9.19 -16.05
N GLU A 359 -3.16 -9.32 -16.05
CA GLU A 359 -2.26 -8.22 -15.66
C GLU A 359 -1.30 -7.75 -16.79
N GLY A 360 -1.28 -8.44 -17.92
CA GLY A 360 -0.41 -8.13 -19.06
C GLY A 360 1.07 -8.06 -18.67
N LYS A 361 1.78 -7.07 -19.21
CA LYS A 361 3.22 -6.88 -18.95
C LYS A 361 3.55 -6.61 -17.48
N GLN A 362 2.58 -6.13 -16.68
CA GLN A 362 2.79 -5.87 -15.26
C GLN A 362 2.92 -7.18 -14.45
N ALA A 363 2.42 -8.30 -14.98
CA ALA A 363 2.54 -9.62 -14.37
C ALA A 363 4.01 -10.07 -14.21
N LEU A 364 4.88 -9.71 -15.16
CA LEU A 364 6.23 -10.26 -15.30
C LEU A 364 7.06 -10.17 -14.01
N ASN A 365 7.20 -8.97 -13.46
CA ASN A 365 8.02 -8.76 -12.27
C ASN A 365 7.40 -9.41 -11.03
N LYS A 366 6.08 -9.28 -10.85
CA LYS A 366 5.38 -9.85 -9.71
C LYS A 366 5.44 -11.37 -9.70
N LEU A 367 5.26 -11.98 -10.87
CA LEU A 367 5.27 -13.43 -11.02
C LEU A 367 6.70 -13.98 -10.88
N ALA A 368 7.70 -13.30 -11.46
CA ALA A 368 9.10 -13.67 -11.27
C ALA A 368 9.56 -13.56 -9.80
N GLU A 369 9.13 -12.54 -9.05
CA GLU A 369 9.45 -12.41 -7.63
C GLU A 369 8.82 -13.54 -6.80
N ARG A 370 7.53 -13.83 -7.02
CA ARG A 370 6.83 -14.91 -6.32
C ARG A 370 7.44 -16.27 -6.63
N LEU A 371 7.67 -16.55 -7.91
CA LEU A 371 8.26 -17.80 -8.35
C LEU A 371 9.69 -17.96 -7.83
N CYS A 372 10.47 -16.87 -7.77
CA CYS A 372 11.83 -16.90 -7.23
C CYS A 372 11.85 -17.24 -5.73
N ALA A 373 10.91 -16.69 -4.95
CA ALA A 373 10.80 -17.02 -3.53
C ALA A 373 10.45 -18.51 -3.32
N GLU A 374 9.58 -19.04 -4.18
CA GLU A 374 9.20 -20.45 -4.12
C GLU A 374 10.36 -21.38 -4.48
N VAL A 375 11.09 -21.09 -5.55
CA VAL A 375 12.26 -21.86 -5.98
C VAL A 375 13.37 -21.84 -4.93
N LEU A 376 13.60 -20.70 -4.26
CA LEU A 376 14.59 -20.61 -3.18
C LEU A 376 14.16 -21.30 -1.89
N SER A 377 12.91 -21.73 -1.78
CA SER A 377 12.39 -22.48 -0.64
C SER A 377 12.38 -23.99 -0.91
N ASP A 378 12.81 -24.42 -2.11
CA ASP A 378 12.87 -25.83 -2.48
C ASP A 378 14.03 -26.52 -1.71
N PRO A 379 13.74 -27.58 -0.92
CA PRO A 379 14.75 -28.23 -0.10
C PRO A 379 15.80 -29.00 -0.91
N ASP A 380 15.49 -29.36 -2.15
CA ASP A 380 16.39 -30.11 -3.04
C ASP A 380 17.34 -29.16 -3.80
N LEU A 381 17.09 -27.85 -3.73
CA LEU A 381 17.95 -26.84 -4.33
C LEU A 381 19.15 -26.56 -3.42
N ALA A 382 20.22 -27.33 -3.60
CA ALA A 382 21.48 -27.13 -2.89
C ALA A 382 22.10 -25.75 -3.20
N THR A 383 21.90 -24.79 -2.31
CA THR A 383 22.65 -23.53 -2.28
C THR A 383 23.85 -23.75 -1.36
N GLY A 384 25.07 -23.86 -1.89
CA GLY A 384 26.25 -24.35 -1.16
C GLY A 384 26.46 -23.76 0.25
N ASP A 385 27.18 -24.50 1.11
CA ASP A 385 27.29 -24.24 2.56
C ASP A 385 27.98 -22.92 2.95
N ALA A 386 28.74 -22.31 2.03
CA ALA A 386 29.40 -21.03 2.27
C ALA A 386 28.47 -19.85 1.95
N VAL A 387 28.45 -18.84 2.82
CA VAL A 387 27.65 -17.60 2.67
C VAL A 387 27.88 -16.90 1.32
N ALA A 388 29.10 -16.96 0.78
CA ALA A 388 29.44 -16.38 -0.52
C ALA A 388 28.79 -17.14 -1.70
N ASP A 389 28.60 -18.45 -1.55
CA ASP A 389 28.01 -19.32 -2.55
C ASP A 389 26.48 -19.22 -2.51
N GLU A 390 25.88 -19.05 -1.33
CA GLU A 390 24.45 -18.80 -1.18
C GLU A 390 24.00 -17.51 -1.88
N ALA A 391 24.76 -16.42 -1.74
CA ALA A 391 24.43 -15.16 -2.42
C ALA A 391 24.55 -15.27 -3.95
N ALA A 392 25.56 -15.98 -4.45
CA ALA A 392 25.73 -16.24 -5.87
C ALA A 392 24.62 -17.16 -6.42
N ALA A 393 24.25 -18.18 -5.65
CA ALA A 393 23.16 -19.09 -5.95
C ALA A 393 21.82 -18.37 -6.06
N ARG A 394 21.48 -17.52 -5.09
CA ARG A 394 20.25 -16.71 -5.09
C ARG A 394 20.15 -15.81 -6.31
N GLU A 395 21.26 -15.16 -6.70
CA GLU A 395 21.27 -14.31 -7.88
C GLU A 395 21.10 -15.13 -9.17
N GLN A 396 21.74 -16.30 -9.26
CA GLN A 396 21.56 -17.21 -10.40
C GLN A 396 20.12 -17.70 -10.53
N VAL A 397 19.48 -18.10 -9.42
CA VAL A 397 18.06 -18.50 -9.40
C VAL A 397 17.18 -17.36 -9.88
N LYS A 398 17.38 -16.14 -9.38
CA LYS A 398 16.62 -14.96 -9.78
C LYS A 398 16.73 -14.66 -11.28
N VAL A 399 17.94 -14.79 -11.84
CA VAL A 399 18.17 -14.62 -13.29
C VAL A 399 17.44 -15.71 -14.09
N SER A 400 17.55 -16.98 -13.67
CA SER A 400 16.88 -18.11 -14.32
C SER A 400 15.36 -17.98 -14.30
N VAL A 401 14.78 -17.64 -13.14
CA VAL A 401 13.33 -17.43 -12.98
C VAL A 401 12.84 -16.29 -13.86
N LYS A 402 13.51 -15.12 -13.85
CA LYS A 402 13.14 -13.99 -14.71
C LYS A 402 13.17 -14.35 -16.19
N ARG A 403 14.20 -15.10 -16.61
CA ARG A 403 14.33 -15.59 -17.98
C ARG A 403 13.17 -16.52 -18.34
N HIS A 404 12.85 -17.48 -17.48
CA HIS A 404 11.76 -18.43 -17.69
C HIS A 404 10.40 -17.70 -17.83
N VAL A 405 10.07 -16.82 -16.90
CA VAL A 405 8.81 -16.04 -16.92
C VAL A 405 8.73 -15.14 -18.17
N GLY A 406 9.84 -14.51 -18.55
CA GLY A 406 9.92 -13.68 -19.76
C GLY A 406 9.71 -14.49 -21.05
N GLN A 407 10.28 -15.69 -21.12
CA GLN A 407 10.09 -16.61 -22.27
C GLN A 407 8.64 -17.08 -22.36
N ALA A 408 8.04 -17.50 -21.24
CA ALA A 408 6.63 -17.90 -21.18
C ALA A 408 5.69 -16.78 -21.63
N PHE A 409 5.92 -15.55 -21.15
CA PHE A 409 5.15 -14.38 -21.57
C PHE A 409 5.32 -14.06 -23.06
N GLY A 410 6.54 -14.17 -23.59
CA GLY A 410 6.80 -13.96 -25.02
C GLY A 410 6.11 -15.01 -25.90
N ALA A 411 6.07 -16.28 -25.46
CA ALA A 411 5.33 -17.34 -26.14
C ALA A 411 3.82 -17.08 -26.12
N TRP A 412 3.27 -16.70 -24.96
CA TRP A 412 1.87 -16.30 -24.79
C TRP A 412 1.49 -15.09 -25.65
N GLN A 413 2.34 -14.06 -25.74
CA GLN A 413 2.09 -12.91 -26.63
C GLN A 413 2.01 -13.35 -28.10
N LYS A 414 2.90 -14.25 -28.55
CA LYS A 414 2.89 -14.76 -29.92
C LYS A 414 1.63 -15.55 -30.23
N SER A 415 1.18 -16.42 -29.32
CA SER A 415 -0.03 -17.23 -29.53
C SER A 415 -1.31 -16.39 -29.68
N ARG A 416 -1.36 -15.18 -29.11
CA ARG A 416 -2.47 -14.23 -29.31
C ARG A 416 -2.50 -13.54 -30.67
N HIS A 417 -1.37 -13.48 -31.37
CA HIS A 417 -1.24 -12.74 -32.63
C HIS A 417 -1.25 -13.65 -33.87
N THR A 418 -1.27 -14.97 -33.68
CA THR A 418 -1.50 -15.90 -34.78
C THR A 418 -3.00 -15.88 -35.10
N PRO A 419 -3.44 -15.40 -36.28
CA PRO A 419 -4.83 -15.53 -36.69
C PRO A 419 -5.15 -17.02 -36.80
N GLY A 420 -6.20 -17.47 -36.11
CA GLY A 420 -6.71 -18.83 -36.20
C GLY A 420 -7.36 -19.12 -37.56
#